data_AF-A0A8T7LJC8-F1
#
_entry.id   AF-A0A8T7LJC8-F1
#
_cell.length_a   1.000
_cell.length_b   1.000
_cell.length_c   1.000
_cell.angle_alpha   90.00
_cell.angle_beta   90.00
_cell.angle_gamma   90.00
#
_symmetry.space_group_name_H-M   'P 1'
#
loop_
_entity.id
_entity.type
_entity.pdbx_description
1 polymer ?
#
loop_
_entity_poly.entity_id
_entity_poly.type
_entity_poly.pdbx_seq_one_letter_code
_entity_poly.pdbx_strand_id
1 'polypeptide(L)'
;MTTESDTPRLRDLRAALSRPFPLSAIEIKPGALTKDRRRGLALAYGDPRTSMERLDELLGPEAWHVSYTVLPHSVVCRLTVLSVTKADVGDFPLDAGDPIG
;
A
#
# COMPACT_ATOMS: atom_id res chain seq x y z
N MET A 1 -14.11 -31.45 -11.79
CA MET A 1 -14.12 -31.81 -10.36
C MET A 1 -12.93 -31.12 -9.72
N THR A 2 -13.05 -29.81 -9.51
CA THR A 2 -12.00 -28.98 -8.90
C THR A 2 -12.34 -28.80 -7.43
N THR A 3 -11.37 -29.10 -6.60
CA THR A 3 -11.45 -29.27 -5.15
C THR A 3 -11.78 -27.97 -4.43
N GLU A 4 -12.80 -28.01 -3.58
CA GLU A 4 -13.40 -26.92 -2.79
C GLU A 4 -12.59 -26.57 -1.51
N SER A 5 -11.32 -26.97 -1.41
CA SER A 5 -10.67 -27.12 -0.08
C SER A 5 -9.45 -26.23 0.21
N ASP A 6 -9.05 -25.31 -0.65
CA ASP A 6 -7.80 -24.54 -0.44
C ASP A 6 -8.00 -23.09 0.02
N THR A 7 -9.19 -22.75 0.53
CA THR A 7 -9.41 -21.41 1.12
C THR A 7 -8.81 -21.37 2.54
N PRO A 8 -7.77 -20.55 2.79
CA PRO A 8 -7.20 -20.41 4.12
C PRO A 8 -8.25 -19.87 5.10
N ARG A 9 -8.28 -20.40 6.32
CA ARG A 9 -9.22 -19.92 7.34
C ARG A 9 -8.91 -18.45 7.64
N LEU A 10 -9.95 -17.66 7.90
CA LEU A 10 -9.83 -16.23 8.18
C LEU A 10 -8.80 -15.90 9.28
N ARG A 11 -8.70 -16.75 10.30
CA ARG A 11 -7.72 -16.60 11.39
C ARG A 11 -6.28 -16.72 10.87
N ASP A 12 -6.02 -17.69 10.00
CA ASP A 12 -4.68 -17.97 9.46
C ASP A 12 -4.28 -16.87 8.47
N LEU A 13 -5.22 -16.43 7.64
CA LEU A 13 -5.05 -15.29 6.75
C LEU A 13 -4.74 -14.00 7.53
N ARG A 14 -5.48 -13.71 8.61
CA ARG A 14 -5.19 -12.55 9.47
C ARG A 14 -3.80 -12.62 10.08
N ALA A 15 -3.38 -13.79 10.54
CA ALA A 15 -2.04 -13.99 11.10
C ALA A 15 -0.96 -13.77 10.04
N ALA A 16 -1.14 -14.28 8.83
CA ALA A 16 -0.22 -14.10 7.71
C ALA A 16 -0.12 -12.63 7.27
N LEU A 17 -1.25 -11.94 7.09
CA LEU A 17 -1.29 -10.52 6.72
C LEU A 17 -0.65 -9.62 7.77
N SER A 18 -0.72 -10.00 9.05
CA SER A 18 -0.14 -9.23 10.17
C SER A 18 1.37 -9.41 10.34
N ARG A 19 2.03 -10.27 9.54
CA ARG A 19 3.48 -10.45 9.62
C ARG A 19 4.22 -9.16 9.27
N PRO A 20 5.35 -8.85 9.92
CA PRO A 20 6.20 -7.73 9.50
C PRO A 20 6.61 -7.83 8.03
N PHE A 21 6.87 -6.70 7.37
CA PHE A 21 7.53 -6.70 6.07
C PHE A 21 9.03 -7.01 6.26
N PRO A 22 9.66 -7.69 5.28
CA PRO A 22 11.09 -7.94 5.33
C PRO A 22 11.84 -6.60 5.30
N LEU A 23 12.94 -6.49 6.03
CA LEU A 23 13.74 -5.25 6.07
C LEU A 23 14.28 -4.85 4.68
N SER A 24 14.47 -5.82 3.78
CA SER A 24 14.88 -5.59 2.39
C SER A 24 13.83 -4.85 1.56
N ALA A 25 12.57 -4.83 2.00
CA ALA A 25 11.49 -4.07 1.35
C ALA A 25 11.31 -2.66 1.95
N ILE A 26 12.15 -2.28 2.92
CA ILE A 26 12.13 -0.97 3.57
C ILE A 26 13.31 -0.15 3.04
N GLU A 27 13.00 0.92 2.32
CA GLU A 27 13.96 1.93 1.90
C GLU A 27 14.09 3.01 2.96
N ILE A 28 15.25 3.67 3.02
CA ILE A 28 15.43 4.89 3.82
C ILE A 28 15.41 6.08 2.88
N LYS A 29 14.41 6.95 3.05
CA LYS A 29 14.27 8.20 2.29
C LYS A 29 14.54 9.41 3.17
N PRO A 30 15.19 10.45 2.65
CA PRO A 30 15.30 11.71 3.38
C PRO A 30 13.93 12.39 3.44
N GLY A 31 13.46 12.65 4.66
CA GLY A 31 12.30 13.50 4.94
C GLY A 31 12.71 14.97 5.02
N ALA A 32 12.26 15.67 6.09
CA ALA A 32 12.60 17.07 6.30
C ALA A 32 14.12 17.30 6.33
N LEU A 33 14.59 18.25 5.51
CA LEU A 33 16.00 18.63 5.42
C LEU A 33 16.28 19.92 6.21
N THR A 34 17.50 20.06 6.71
CA THR A 34 17.97 21.35 7.24
C THR A 34 18.07 22.40 6.12
N LYS A 35 18.08 23.69 6.47
CA LYS A 35 18.15 24.80 5.49
C LYS A 35 19.35 24.68 4.54
N ASP A 36 20.48 24.18 5.04
CA ASP A 36 21.71 23.92 4.28
C ASP A 36 21.73 22.55 3.57
N ARG A 37 20.65 21.76 3.68
CA ARG A 37 20.46 20.41 3.11
C ARG A 37 21.52 19.38 3.49
N ARG A 38 22.33 19.65 4.52
CA ARG A 38 23.40 18.74 4.98
C ARG A 38 22.91 17.63 5.90
N ARG A 39 21.73 17.78 6.50
CA ARG A 39 21.11 16.80 7.37
C ARG A 39 19.64 16.62 6.98
N GLY A 40 19.15 15.41 7.11
CA GLY A 40 17.76 15.06 6.86
C GLY A 40 17.25 14.08 7.89
N LEU A 41 15.94 14.13 8.16
CA LEU A 41 15.27 13.08 8.93
C LEU A 41 15.23 11.81 8.09
N ALA A 42 15.81 10.72 8.57
CA ALA A 42 15.71 9.42 7.92
C ALA A 42 14.31 8.84 8.14
N LEU A 43 13.55 8.65 7.06
CA LEU A 43 12.22 8.05 7.09
C LEU A 43 12.27 6.65 6.49
N ALA A 44 11.74 5.68 7.21
CA ALA A 44 11.48 4.35 6.67
C ALA A 44 10.31 4.44 5.68
N TYR A 45 10.55 3.96 4.46
CA TYR A 45 9.58 3.96 3.37
C TYR A 45 9.42 2.53 2.85
N GLY A 46 8.21 1.98 2.92
CA GLY A 46 7.89 0.71 2.28
C GLY A 46 7.33 0.94 0.88
N ASP A 47 7.78 0.17 -0.11
CA ASP A 47 7.14 0.20 -1.43
C ASP A 47 5.69 -0.33 -1.31
N PRO A 48 4.68 0.42 -1.77
CA PRO A 48 3.31 -0.08 -1.83
C PRO A 48 3.16 -1.43 -2.54
N ARG A 49 4.04 -1.75 -3.51
CA ARG A 49 4.09 -3.04 -4.22
C ARG A 49 4.26 -4.22 -3.29
N THR A 50 5.00 -4.08 -2.20
CA THR A 50 5.19 -5.17 -1.24
C THR A 50 3.88 -5.57 -0.56
N SER A 51 2.94 -4.63 -0.40
CA SER A 51 1.61 -4.96 0.12
C SER A 51 0.76 -5.68 -0.92
N MET A 52 0.87 -5.29 -2.20
CA MET A 52 0.15 -5.92 -3.31
C MET A 52 0.63 -7.37 -3.54
N GLU A 53 1.94 -7.58 -3.59
CA GLU A 53 2.55 -8.91 -3.74
C GLU A 53 2.12 -9.86 -2.62
N ARG A 54 2.06 -9.37 -1.38
CA ARG A 54 1.58 -10.16 -0.24
C ARG A 54 0.10 -10.53 -0.36
N LEU A 55 -0.73 -9.63 -0.88
CA LEU A 55 -2.14 -9.93 -1.13
C LEU A 55 -2.28 -10.97 -2.23
N ASP A 56 -1.52 -10.85 -3.32
CA ASP A 56 -1.50 -11.83 -4.41
C ASP A 56 -1.05 -13.21 -3.93
N GLU A 57 0.01 -13.29 -3.12
CA GLU A 57 0.51 -14.55 -2.56
C GLU A 57 -0.52 -15.26 -1.66
N LEU A 58 -1.24 -14.50 -0.82
CA LEU A 58 -2.12 -15.06 0.20
C LEU A 58 -3.56 -15.28 -0.26
N LEU A 59 -4.04 -14.49 -1.22
CA LEU A 59 -5.44 -14.44 -1.63
C LEU A 59 -5.64 -14.77 -3.11
N GLY A 60 -4.60 -14.63 -3.94
CA GLY A 60 -4.73 -14.62 -5.39
C GLY A 60 -5.36 -13.33 -5.92
N PRO A 61 -5.27 -13.10 -7.25
CA PRO A 61 -5.65 -11.82 -7.87
C PRO A 61 -7.16 -11.55 -7.88
N GLU A 62 -8.00 -12.56 -7.66
CA GLU A 62 -9.47 -12.41 -7.74
C GLU A 62 -10.12 -12.02 -6.41
N ALA A 63 -9.40 -12.20 -5.29
CA ALA A 63 -9.93 -12.03 -3.94
C ALA A 63 -9.60 -10.66 -3.32
N TRP A 64 -8.95 -9.76 -4.07
CA TRP A 64 -8.73 -8.38 -3.67
C TRP A 64 -8.71 -7.46 -4.90
N HIS A 65 -9.09 -6.20 -4.71
CA HIS A 65 -8.94 -5.19 -5.75
C HIS A 65 -8.80 -3.80 -5.13
N VAL A 66 -8.27 -2.86 -5.92
CA VAL A 66 -8.16 -1.45 -5.54
C VAL A 66 -8.90 -0.57 -6.54
N SER A 67 -9.53 0.50 -6.07
CA SER A 67 -10.03 1.57 -6.92
C SER A 67 -9.56 2.93 -6.42
N TYR A 68 -9.33 3.84 -7.37
CA TYR A 68 -8.83 5.18 -7.08
C TYR A 68 -9.84 6.23 -7.53
N THR A 69 -10.00 7.27 -6.73
CA THR A 69 -10.78 8.46 -7.08
C THR A 69 -9.89 9.68 -6.88
N VAL A 70 -9.58 10.36 -7.98
CA VAL A 70 -8.76 11.58 -7.97
C VAL A 70 -9.63 12.75 -7.49
N LEU A 71 -9.12 13.48 -6.51
CA LEU A 71 -9.65 14.75 -6.00
C LEU A 71 -8.66 15.88 -6.36
N PRO A 72 -9.02 17.16 -6.16
CA PRO A 72 -8.16 18.27 -6.59
C PRO A 72 -6.73 18.27 -6.02
N HIS A 73 -6.53 17.80 -4.79
CA HIS A 73 -5.22 17.81 -4.11
C HIS A 73 -4.87 16.47 -3.44
N SER A 74 -5.64 15.43 -3.76
CA SER A 74 -5.52 14.14 -3.09
C SER A 74 -6.15 13.03 -3.92
N VAL A 75 -5.85 11.79 -3.56
CA VAL A 75 -6.44 10.59 -4.16
C VAL A 75 -7.04 9.75 -3.04
N VAL A 76 -8.31 9.39 -3.19
CA VAL A 76 -8.93 8.37 -2.34
C VAL A 76 -8.57 7.01 -2.93
N CYS A 77 -7.91 6.17 -2.14
CA CYS A 77 -7.67 4.77 -2.45
C CYS A 77 -8.70 3.93 -1.69
N ARG A 78 -9.40 3.02 -2.39
CA ARG A 78 -10.28 2.01 -1.79
C ARG A 78 -9.72 0.63 -2.05
N LEU A 79 -9.30 -0.05 -0.99
CA LEU A 79 -8.87 -1.44 -1.02
C LEU A 79 -10.02 -2.33 -0.56
N THR A 80 -10.46 -3.23 -1.42
CA THR A 80 -11.37 -4.31 -1.08
C THR A 80 -10.60 -5.60 -0.98
N VAL A 81 -10.74 -6.30 0.15
CA VAL A 81 -10.22 -7.65 0.36
C VAL A 81 -11.40 -8.53 0.74
N LEU A 82 -11.67 -9.57 -0.05
CA LEU A 82 -12.87 -10.38 0.02
C LEU A 82 -14.12 -9.47 -0.05
N SER A 83 -14.93 -9.43 1.01
CA SER A 83 -16.14 -8.59 1.09
C SER A 83 -15.95 -7.30 1.89
N VAL A 84 -14.73 -6.99 2.34
CA VAL A 84 -14.46 -5.85 3.23
C VAL A 84 -13.69 -4.78 2.47
N THR A 85 -14.27 -3.58 2.40
CA THR A 85 -13.61 -2.41 1.82
C THR A 85 -13.14 -1.45 2.91
N LYS A 86 -11.90 -0.99 2.79
CA LYS A 86 -11.34 0.14 3.53
C LYS A 86 -10.90 1.22 2.57
N ALA A 87 -10.90 2.46 3.03
CA ALA A 87 -10.49 3.61 2.24
C ALA A 87 -9.49 4.46 3.01
N ASP A 88 -8.57 5.08 2.29
CA ASP A 88 -7.64 6.08 2.82
C ASP A 88 -7.37 7.17 1.77
N VAL A 89 -6.87 8.32 2.21
CA VAL A 89 -6.59 9.47 1.35
C VAL A 89 -5.10 9.76 1.34
N GLY A 90 -4.51 9.80 0.14
CA GLY A 90 -3.14 10.26 -0.07
C GLY A 90 -3.14 11.66 -0.68
N ASP A 91 -2.42 12.59 -0.07
CA ASP A 91 -2.23 13.93 -0.61
C ASP A 91 -1.05 13.96 -1.58
N PHE A 92 -1.11 14.84 -2.58
CA PHE A 92 0.03 15.13 -3.44
C PHE A 92 0.17 16.65 -3.60
N PRO A 93 1.40 17.21 -3.52
CA PRO A 93 1.61 18.62 -3.76
C PRO A 93 1.36 18.92 -5.23
N LEU A 94 0.45 19.85 -5.53
CA LEU A 94 0.40 20.47 -6.85
C LEU A 94 1.52 21.50 -6.91
N ASP A 95 2.53 21.26 -7.74
CA ASP A 95 3.34 22.38 -8.21
C ASP A 95 2.44 23.25 -9.10
N ALA A 96 2.53 24.57 -8.94
CA ALA A 96 1.74 25.55 -9.67
C ALA A 96 2.13 25.57 -11.16
N GLY A 97 1.68 24.57 -11.93
CA GLY A 97 1.96 24.48 -13.35
C GLY A 97 1.69 23.13 -14.01
N ASP A 98 1.47 22.05 -13.25
CA ASP A 98 1.26 20.74 -13.87
C ASP A 98 -0.22 20.39 -13.98
N PRO A 99 -0.82 20.28 -15.19
CA PRO A 99 -2.23 19.95 -15.29
C PRO A 99 -2.50 18.50 -14.88
N ILE A 100 -1.55 17.57 -15.07
CA ILE A 100 -1.58 16.19 -14.56
C ILE A 100 -0.13 15.63 -14.58
N GLY A 101 0.59 15.72 -13.47
CA GLY A 101 1.70 14.81 -13.12
C GLY A 101 3.09 15.11 -13.65
#